data_AF-A0A960XLH6-F1
#
_entry.id   AF-A0A960XLH6-F1
#
_cell.length_a   1.000
_cell.length_b   1.000
_cell.length_c   1.000
_cell.angle_alpha   90.00
_cell.angle_beta   90.00
_cell.angle_gamma   90.00
#
_symmetry.space_group_name_H-M   'P 1'
#
loop_
_entity.id
_entity.type
_entity.pdbx_description
1 polymer ?
#
loop_
_entity_poly.entity_id
_entity_poly.type
_entity_poly.pdbx_seq_one_letter_code
_entity_poly.pdbx_strand_id
1 'polypeptide(L)'
;MQTLSRSCGPLAASLLLVLPVLGASSGPRFYGDAPDDHHPWAVHDGNRPQPPHVVPGEFSSQARPGRPPSDAVVLFDGTDLSGWQGDKGAPAPWKVTDGFMEVVPHTGSIQTKERFGDCQLHIEWAPPAKVEGSGQGRGNSGVFLMGRLEIQVLDCYDNVTYADGSTGAYYGINPPLALPVNPPGQWQVYDIVFRRPIYRDGQVSDPGYVTVFLNGVL
;
A
#
# COMPACT_ATOMS: atom_id res chain seq x y z
N MET A 1 61.16 16.77 57.44
CA MET A 1 61.89 16.30 58.64
C MET A 1 60.97 16.48 59.83
N GLN A 2 60.93 15.48 60.73
CA GLN A 2 60.07 15.28 61.90
C GLN A 2 58.73 14.55 61.70
N THR A 3 58.80 13.30 62.13
CA THR A 3 57.84 12.23 62.42
C THR A 3 57.05 12.43 63.72
N LEU A 4 55.87 11.79 63.83
CA LEU A 4 55.38 10.92 64.93
C LEU A 4 53.83 10.80 64.79
N SER A 5 53.29 9.66 64.31
CA SER A 5 52.92 8.44 65.06
C SER A 5 51.80 8.65 66.10
N ARG A 6 50.64 8.03 65.85
CA ARG A 6 50.04 7.02 66.76
C ARG A 6 48.91 6.24 66.09
N SER A 7 48.99 4.93 66.28
CA SER A 7 48.10 3.86 65.84
C SER A 7 46.83 3.76 66.70
N CYS A 8 45.70 3.45 66.06
CA CYS A 8 44.58 2.75 66.69
C CYS A 8 44.03 1.74 65.69
N GLY A 9 43.93 0.48 66.12
CA GLY A 9 43.73 -0.70 65.27
C GLY A 9 42.35 -0.80 64.61
N PRO A 10 42.19 -1.68 63.62
CA PRO A 10 40.91 -1.90 62.96
C PRO A 10 39.97 -2.69 63.89
N LEU A 11 38.83 -2.09 64.23
CA LEU A 11 37.67 -2.81 64.72
C LEU A 11 37.09 -3.63 63.56
N ALA A 12 37.30 -4.94 63.57
CA ALA A 12 36.61 -5.86 62.68
C ALA A 12 35.15 -5.99 63.14
N ALA A 13 34.27 -5.17 62.56
CA ALA A 13 32.83 -5.37 62.68
C ALA A 13 32.39 -6.38 61.61
N SER A 14 32.10 -7.62 62.03
CA SER A 14 31.40 -8.59 61.18
C SER A 14 29.93 -8.17 61.08
N LEU A 15 29.59 -7.45 60.02
CA LEU A 15 28.21 -7.12 59.68
C LEU A 15 27.61 -8.34 58.95
N LEU A 16 26.86 -9.17 59.68
CA LEU A 16 26.02 -10.20 59.06
C LEU A 16 24.82 -9.49 58.42
N LEU A 17 24.92 -9.21 57.12
CA LEU A 17 23.77 -8.80 56.31
C LEU A 17 22.95 -10.05 56.00
N VAL A 18 21.91 -10.33 56.80
CA VAL A 18 20.86 -11.27 56.39
C VAL A 18 19.97 -10.52 55.40
N LEU A 19 20.30 -10.62 54.12
CA LEU A 19 19.38 -10.21 53.07
C LEU A 19 18.16 -11.13 53.16
N PRO A 20 16.92 -10.61 53.25
CA PRO A 20 15.77 -11.44 53.01
C PRO A 20 15.91 -11.99 51.59
N VAL A 21 15.94 -13.32 51.47
CA VAL A 21 15.69 -13.97 50.19
C VAL A 21 14.25 -13.58 49.84
N LEU A 22 14.12 -12.49 49.09
CA LEU A 22 12.90 -12.21 48.34
C LEU A 22 12.76 -13.41 47.42
N GLY A 23 11.94 -14.37 47.83
CA GLY A 23 11.50 -15.43 46.95
C GLY A 23 11.00 -14.75 45.69
N ALA A 24 11.70 -14.97 44.58
CA ALA A 24 11.23 -14.51 43.28
C ALA A 24 9.81 -15.05 43.15
N SER A 25 8.80 -14.16 43.19
CA SER A 25 7.46 -14.59 42.90
C SER A 25 7.52 -15.11 41.48
N SER A 26 7.35 -16.41 41.30
CA SER A 26 7.00 -16.97 40.01
C SER A 26 5.61 -16.44 39.69
N GLY A 27 5.57 -15.20 39.19
CA GLY A 27 4.43 -14.73 38.42
C GLY A 27 4.15 -15.79 37.34
N PRO A 28 2.90 -15.90 36.89
CA PRO A 28 2.51 -16.92 35.93
C PRO A 28 3.58 -17.02 34.84
N ARG A 29 4.15 -18.23 34.68
CA ARG A 29 5.15 -18.49 33.65
C ARG A 29 4.57 -17.99 32.34
N PHE A 30 5.29 -17.06 31.72
CA PHE A 30 5.04 -16.60 30.38
C PHE A 30 4.77 -17.81 29.46
N TYR A 31 3.64 -17.81 28.73
CA TYR A 31 3.26 -18.88 27.81
C TYR A 31 3.47 -18.38 26.39
N GLY A 32 4.59 -18.77 25.79
CA GLY A 32 4.99 -18.34 24.45
C GLY A 32 6.51 -18.25 24.29
N ASP A 33 6.98 -17.97 23.07
CA ASP A 33 8.36 -17.59 22.79
C ASP A 33 8.60 -16.12 23.17
N ALA A 34 9.79 -15.82 23.69
CA ALA A 34 10.19 -14.46 24.03
C ALA A 34 10.33 -13.59 22.75
N PRO A 35 10.29 -12.25 22.86
CA PRO A 35 10.62 -11.39 21.74
C PRO A 35 11.99 -11.71 21.16
N ASP A 36 12.13 -11.56 19.84
CA ASP A 36 13.40 -11.69 19.11
C ASP A 36 13.59 -10.50 18.16
N ASP A 37 14.70 -10.52 17.40
CA ASP A 37 15.06 -9.44 16.48
C ASP A 37 14.03 -9.20 15.35
N HIS A 38 13.11 -10.14 15.13
CA HIS A 38 12.05 -10.09 14.12
C HIS A 38 10.65 -9.92 14.72
N HIS A 39 10.48 -10.29 15.98
CA HIS A 39 9.21 -10.28 16.71
C HIS A 39 9.41 -9.50 18.01
N PRO A 40 9.14 -8.18 18.04
CA PRO A 40 9.34 -7.36 19.23
C PRO A 40 8.36 -7.67 20.37
N TRP A 41 7.40 -8.57 20.12
CA TRP A 41 6.39 -9.01 21.07
C TRP A 41 6.56 -10.50 21.32
N ALA A 42 6.38 -10.87 22.57
CA ALA A 42 6.37 -12.25 22.95
C ALA A 42 5.10 -12.93 22.39
N VAL A 43 5.15 -14.24 22.16
CA VAL A 43 3.97 -14.97 21.67
C VAL A 43 2.84 -14.83 22.70
N HIS A 44 1.66 -14.39 22.25
CA HIS A 44 0.50 -14.07 23.09
C HIS A 44 0.68 -12.89 24.07
N ASP A 45 1.62 -11.98 23.81
CA ASP A 45 1.79 -10.76 24.63
C ASP A 45 0.53 -9.87 24.58
N GLY A 46 -0.17 -9.79 25.71
CA GLY A 46 -1.36 -8.96 25.86
C GLY A 46 -1.10 -7.45 25.81
N ASN A 47 0.16 -7.01 25.87
CA ASN A 47 0.54 -5.60 25.69
C ASN A 47 0.72 -5.22 24.22
N ARG A 48 0.70 -6.19 23.30
CA ARG A 48 0.78 -5.92 21.86
C ARG A 48 -0.44 -5.08 21.44
N PRO A 49 -0.25 -3.91 20.79
CA PRO A 49 -1.36 -3.08 20.35
C PRO A 49 -2.33 -3.87 19.48
N GLN A 50 -3.61 -3.74 19.76
CA GLN A 50 -4.65 -4.31 18.92
C GLN A 50 -4.65 -3.61 17.56
N PRO A 51 -4.89 -4.35 16.46
CA PRO A 51 -5.06 -3.73 15.16
C PRO A 51 -6.26 -2.76 15.19
N PRO A 52 -6.24 -1.68 14.41
CA PRO A 52 -7.39 -0.80 14.28
C PRO A 52 -8.57 -1.57 13.69
N HIS A 53 -9.78 -1.28 14.17
CA HIS A 53 -11.00 -1.84 13.60
C HIS A 53 -11.36 -1.09 12.31
N VAL A 54 -11.49 -1.84 11.21
CA VAL A 54 -11.90 -1.32 9.89
C VAL A 54 -13.21 -2.01 9.49
N VAL A 55 -14.23 -1.23 9.17
CA VAL A 55 -15.45 -1.75 8.56
C VAL A 55 -15.15 -2.03 7.09
N PRO A 56 -15.30 -3.29 6.62
CA PRO A 56 -15.01 -3.63 5.25
C PRO A 56 -15.93 -2.89 4.27
N GLY A 57 -15.41 -2.73 3.05
CA GLY A 57 -16.17 -2.27 1.91
C GLY A 57 -17.10 -3.33 1.32
N GLU A 58 -17.68 -3.03 0.16
CA GLU A 58 -18.41 -3.98 -0.67
C GLU A 58 -17.75 -4.12 -2.04
N PHE A 59 -17.81 -5.33 -2.60
CA PHE A 59 -17.27 -5.59 -3.93
C PHE A 59 -18.07 -4.89 -5.03
N SER A 60 -17.33 -4.43 -6.04
CA SER A 60 -17.85 -3.90 -7.30
C SER A 60 -18.58 -4.97 -8.10
N SER A 61 -19.48 -4.51 -8.97
CA SER A 61 -20.18 -5.34 -9.93
C SER A 61 -20.49 -4.53 -11.18
N GLN A 62 -20.88 -5.20 -12.27
CA GLN A 62 -21.29 -4.50 -13.49
C GLN A 62 -22.48 -3.54 -13.29
N ALA A 63 -23.27 -3.71 -12.22
CA ALA A 63 -24.45 -2.90 -11.95
C ALA A 63 -24.22 -1.76 -10.94
N ARG A 64 -23.15 -1.83 -10.14
CA ARG A 64 -22.84 -0.83 -9.11
C ARG A 64 -21.35 -0.83 -8.73
N PRO A 65 -20.77 0.36 -8.47
CA PRO A 65 -19.42 0.44 -7.94
C PRO A 65 -19.34 -0.20 -6.55
N GLY A 66 -18.13 -0.62 -6.18
CA GLY A 66 -17.83 -1.08 -4.84
C GLY A 66 -17.99 0.03 -3.79
N ARG A 67 -18.06 -0.35 -2.52
CA ARG A 67 -18.01 0.61 -1.41
C ARG A 67 -16.64 0.52 -0.75
N PRO A 68 -15.97 1.65 -0.46
CA PRO A 68 -14.66 1.63 0.18
C PRO A 68 -14.76 1.18 1.65
N PRO A 69 -13.70 0.58 2.23
CA PRO A 69 -13.63 0.34 3.67
C PRO A 69 -13.57 1.66 4.45
N SER A 70 -13.89 1.62 5.74
CA SER A 70 -14.04 2.84 6.56
C SER A 70 -12.78 3.69 6.74
N ASP A 71 -11.60 3.14 6.48
CA ASP A 71 -10.31 3.81 6.59
C ASP A 71 -9.75 4.29 5.25
N ALA A 72 -10.44 4.04 4.14
CA ALA A 72 -9.97 4.43 2.82
C ALA A 72 -10.11 5.93 2.57
N VAL A 73 -9.14 6.49 1.86
CA VAL A 73 -9.26 7.80 1.21
C VAL A 73 -10.04 7.61 -0.09
N VAL A 74 -11.21 8.24 -0.20
CA VAL A 74 -12.03 8.17 -1.40
C VAL A 74 -11.50 9.16 -2.43
N LEU A 75 -10.86 8.62 -3.48
CA LEU A 75 -10.29 9.44 -4.55
C LEU A 75 -11.36 9.99 -5.51
N PHE A 76 -12.47 9.26 -5.67
CA PHE A 76 -13.60 9.66 -6.50
C PHE A 76 -14.85 8.87 -6.08
N ASP A 77 -15.96 9.57 -5.87
CA ASP A 77 -17.23 9.02 -5.40
C ASP A 77 -18.38 9.20 -6.41
N GLY A 78 -18.07 9.71 -7.60
CA GLY A 78 -19.05 10.00 -8.65
C GLY A 78 -19.50 11.45 -8.75
N THR A 79 -19.08 12.35 -7.85
CA THR A 79 -19.61 13.73 -7.83
C THR A 79 -18.75 14.74 -8.57
N ASP A 80 -17.44 14.78 -8.31
CA ASP A 80 -16.56 15.82 -8.83
C ASP A 80 -15.07 15.43 -8.87
N LEU A 81 -14.25 16.32 -9.41
CA LEU A 81 -12.80 16.17 -9.53
C LEU A 81 -12.04 17.04 -8.51
N SER A 82 -12.64 17.37 -7.36
CA SER A 82 -12.03 18.25 -6.36
C SER A 82 -10.73 17.69 -5.77
N GLY A 83 -10.59 16.36 -5.69
CA GLY A 83 -9.37 15.65 -5.30
C GLY A 83 -8.30 15.58 -6.40
N TRP A 84 -8.60 16.04 -7.62
CA TRP A 84 -7.77 15.87 -8.80
C TRP A 84 -7.31 17.21 -9.39
N GLN A 85 -6.21 17.16 -10.12
CA GLN A 85 -5.67 18.27 -10.88
C GLN A 85 -5.05 17.78 -12.19
N GLY A 86 -4.99 18.65 -13.18
CA GLY A 86 -4.20 18.43 -14.39
C GLY A 86 -2.72 18.75 -14.15
N ASP A 87 -2.01 18.92 -15.27
CA ASP A 87 -0.60 19.27 -15.24
C ASP A 87 -0.34 20.60 -14.54
N LYS A 88 0.74 20.64 -13.76
CA LYS A 88 1.21 21.84 -13.04
C LYS A 88 0.13 22.48 -12.14
N GLY A 89 -0.82 21.69 -11.64
CA GLY A 89 -1.88 22.16 -10.74
C GLY A 89 -3.05 22.86 -11.45
N ALA A 90 -3.14 22.76 -12.77
CA ALA A 90 -4.32 23.22 -13.51
C ALA A 90 -5.57 22.42 -13.08
N PRO A 91 -6.79 22.94 -13.32
CA PRO A 91 -8.01 22.14 -13.17
C PRO A 91 -7.93 20.83 -13.94
N ALA A 92 -8.45 19.74 -13.36
CA ALA A 92 -8.54 18.46 -14.03
C ALA A 92 -9.47 18.60 -15.26
N PRO A 93 -8.99 18.33 -16.49
CA PRO A 93 -9.74 18.64 -17.71
C PRO A 93 -10.70 17.53 -18.13
N TRP A 94 -10.77 16.44 -17.38
CA TRP A 94 -11.73 15.36 -17.60
C TRP A 94 -13.13 15.82 -17.19
N LYS A 95 -14.16 15.13 -17.70
CA LYS A 95 -15.56 15.43 -17.36
C LYS A 95 -16.10 14.39 -16.40
N VAL A 96 -17.06 14.79 -15.55
CA VAL A 96 -17.85 13.88 -14.72
C VAL A 96 -19.23 13.77 -15.33
N THR A 97 -19.68 12.54 -15.56
CA THR A 97 -21.02 12.24 -16.08
C THR A 97 -21.47 10.90 -15.52
N ASP A 98 -22.77 10.78 -15.21
CA ASP A 98 -23.41 9.52 -14.83
C ASP A 98 -22.67 8.73 -13.71
N GLY A 99 -22.04 9.45 -12.77
CA GLY A 99 -21.31 8.87 -11.64
C GLY A 99 -19.90 8.37 -11.95
N PHE A 100 -19.35 8.63 -13.14
CA PHE A 100 -17.97 8.31 -13.50
C PHE A 100 -17.22 9.52 -14.06
N MET A 101 -15.88 9.46 -14.04
CA MET A 101 -15.02 10.40 -14.76
C MET A 101 -14.68 9.84 -16.15
N GLU A 102 -14.82 10.67 -17.18
CA GLU A 102 -14.51 10.32 -18.56
C GLU A 102 -13.33 11.15 -19.06
N VAL A 103 -12.34 10.46 -19.62
CA VAL A 103 -11.19 11.07 -20.30
C VAL A 103 -11.71 11.94 -21.44
N VAL A 104 -11.30 13.20 -21.49
CA VAL A 104 -11.50 14.05 -22.68
C VAL A 104 -10.27 13.91 -23.58
N PRO A 105 -10.41 13.42 -24.83
CA PRO A 105 -9.27 13.22 -25.71
C PRO A 105 -8.44 14.50 -25.89
N HIS A 106 -7.12 14.35 -25.90
CA HIS A 106 -6.14 15.43 -26.12
C HIS A 106 -6.10 16.53 -25.04
N THR A 107 -6.73 16.34 -23.87
CA THR A 107 -6.64 17.32 -22.78
C THR A 107 -5.54 17.01 -21.75
N GLY A 108 -4.83 15.90 -21.91
CA GLY A 108 -3.76 15.46 -21.01
C GLY A 108 -4.26 14.64 -19.82
N SER A 109 -3.30 14.29 -18.97
CA SER A 109 -3.50 13.44 -17.80
C SER A 109 -4.04 14.22 -16.60
N ILE A 110 -4.59 13.49 -15.64
CA ILE A 110 -4.92 13.99 -14.29
C ILE A 110 -4.09 13.25 -13.24
N GLN A 111 -3.96 13.86 -12.08
CA GLN A 111 -3.29 13.29 -10.91
C GLN A 111 -4.03 13.70 -9.63
N THR A 112 -3.92 12.88 -8.59
CA THR A 112 -4.40 13.25 -7.26
C THR A 112 -3.64 14.48 -6.75
N LYS A 113 -4.34 15.37 -6.05
CA LYS A 113 -3.71 16.49 -5.34
C LYS A 113 -2.86 15.98 -4.17
N GLU A 114 -3.37 14.96 -3.48
CA GLU A 114 -2.64 14.24 -2.45
C GLU A 114 -1.57 13.32 -3.05
N ARG A 115 -0.55 13.01 -2.24
CA ARG A 115 0.57 12.16 -2.63
C ARG A 115 0.59 10.93 -1.76
N PHE A 116 0.66 9.77 -2.41
CA PHE A 116 0.64 8.48 -1.74
C PHE A 116 1.97 7.75 -1.91
N GLY A 117 2.29 6.93 -0.90
CA GLY A 117 3.41 6.00 -0.92
C GLY A 117 2.88 4.57 -1.00
N ASP A 118 3.21 3.77 0.02
CA ASP A 118 2.65 2.43 0.17
C ASP A 118 1.12 2.52 0.29
N CYS A 119 0.40 1.72 -0.50
CA CYS A 119 -1.05 1.74 -0.51
C CYS A 119 -1.66 0.43 -1.02
N GLN A 120 -2.93 0.24 -0.68
CA GLN A 120 -3.86 -0.57 -1.43
C GLN A 120 -4.74 0.39 -2.24
N LEU A 121 -4.86 0.16 -3.55
CA LEU A 121 -5.59 1.01 -4.49
C LEU A 121 -6.62 0.18 -5.23
N HIS A 122 -7.87 0.61 -5.17
CA HIS A 122 -8.98 0.04 -5.94
C HIS A 122 -9.37 1.02 -7.05
N ILE A 123 -9.49 0.53 -8.29
CA ILE A 123 -9.91 1.32 -9.45
C ILE A 123 -10.86 0.49 -10.31
N GLU A 124 -11.98 1.10 -10.68
CA GLU A 124 -12.88 0.58 -11.71
C GLU A 124 -12.70 1.41 -12.99
N TRP A 125 -12.61 0.75 -14.14
CA TRP A 125 -12.48 1.41 -15.43
C TRP A 125 -13.22 0.64 -16.53
N ALA A 126 -13.64 1.33 -17.59
CA ALA A 126 -14.27 0.69 -18.73
C ALA A 126 -13.75 1.34 -20.02
N PRO A 127 -13.28 0.56 -21.02
CA PRO A 127 -13.03 1.12 -22.34
C PRO A 127 -14.39 1.43 -23.02
N PRO A 128 -14.43 2.36 -23.99
CA PRO A 128 -15.66 2.70 -24.70
C PRO A 128 -16.36 1.47 -25.29
N ALA A 129 -17.69 1.41 -25.20
CA ALA A 129 -18.47 0.33 -25.80
C ALA A 129 -18.30 0.27 -27.33
N LYS A 130 -18.09 1.42 -27.97
CA LYS A 130 -17.74 1.50 -29.38
C LYS A 130 -16.25 1.16 -29.55
N VAL A 131 -16.00 0.00 -30.13
CA VAL A 131 -14.64 -0.45 -30.46
C VAL A 131 -14.08 0.33 -31.65
N GLU A 132 -12.96 1.01 -31.43
CA GLU A 132 -12.19 1.72 -32.45
C GLU A 132 -10.68 1.51 -32.24
N GLY A 133 -9.94 1.33 -33.33
CA GLY A 133 -8.50 1.10 -33.29
C GLY A 133 -8.10 -0.36 -33.06
N SER A 134 -6.80 -0.60 -32.93
CA SER A 134 -6.21 -1.91 -32.66
C SER A 134 -4.86 -1.76 -31.93
N GLY A 135 -4.38 -2.84 -31.31
CA GLY A 135 -3.18 -2.84 -30.49
C GLY A 135 -3.26 -1.75 -29.41
N GLN A 136 -2.22 -0.93 -29.31
CA GLN A 136 -2.16 0.20 -28.37
C GLN A 136 -3.08 1.36 -28.73
N GLY A 137 -3.68 1.39 -29.93
CA GLY A 137 -4.59 2.46 -30.35
C GLY A 137 -6.03 2.28 -29.89
N ARG A 138 -6.34 1.22 -29.13
CA ARG A 138 -7.71 0.84 -28.76
C ARG A 138 -7.93 0.95 -27.25
N GLY A 139 -8.60 2.02 -26.82
CA GLY A 139 -9.00 2.22 -25.41
C GLY A 139 -7.82 2.36 -24.43
N ASN A 140 -6.74 3.02 -24.85
CA ASN A 140 -5.49 3.12 -24.08
C ASN A 140 -5.53 4.22 -23.01
N SER A 141 -5.08 3.87 -21.81
CA SER A 141 -4.86 4.76 -20.66
C SER A 141 -3.84 4.10 -19.71
N GLY A 142 -3.65 4.63 -18.51
CA GLY A 142 -2.76 4.00 -17.53
C GLY A 142 -2.94 4.53 -16.12
N VAL A 143 -2.66 3.68 -15.14
CA VAL A 143 -2.61 4.05 -13.72
C VAL A 143 -1.16 4.22 -13.31
N PHE A 144 -0.76 5.46 -12.99
CA PHE A 144 0.63 5.78 -12.66
C PHE A 144 0.86 5.86 -11.15
N LEU A 145 1.40 4.80 -10.55
CA LEU A 145 1.81 4.79 -9.15
C LEU A 145 3.03 5.72 -8.98
N MET A 146 2.94 6.62 -7.99
CA MET A 146 3.91 7.71 -7.77
C MET A 146 4.17 8.60 -9.01
N GLY A 147 3.25 8.62 -9.98
CA GLY A 147 3.43 9.32 -11.25
C GLY A 147 4.56 8.76 -12.13
N ARG A 148 4.97 7.50 -11.92
CA ARG A 148 6.12 6.90 -12.60
C ARG A 148 5.90 5.46 -13.06
N LEU A 149 5.30 4.62 -12.21
CA LEU A 149 5.11 3.20 -12.52
C LEU A 149 3.71 3.00 -13.10
N GLU A 150 3.65 2.63 -14.37
CA GLU A 150 2.39 2.47 -15.10
C GLU A 150 1.86 1.04 -14.99
N ILE A 151 0.67 0.89 -14.43
CA ILE A 151 -0.17 -0.30 -14.62
C ILE A 151 -1.06 -0.01 -15.82
N GLN A 152 -0.86 -0.81 -16.87
CA GLN A 152 -1.44 -0.52 -18.17
C GLN A 152 -2.96 -0.68 -18.18
N VAL A 153 -3.67 0.27 -18.78
CA VAL A 153 -5.11 0.20 -19.05
C VAL A 153 -5.31 0.16 -20.56
N LEU A 154 -5.88 -0.93 -21.07
CA LEU A 154 -6.09 -1.09 -22.50
C LEU A 154 -7.34 -1.93 -22.77
N ASP A 155 -8.01 -1.74 -23.90
CA ASP A 155 -9.00 -2.71 -24.33
C ASP A 155 -8.29 -3.90 -25.00
N CYS A 156 -7.99 -4.94 -24.22
CA CYS A 156 -7.41 -6.19 -24.73
C CYS A 156 -8.45 -7.27 -25.07
N TYR A 157 -9.76 -6.97 -25.06
CA TYR A 157 -10.78 -7.96 -25.41
C TYR A 157 -10.78 -8.19 -26.94
N ASP A 158 -10.36 -9.40 -27.35
CA ASP A 158 -10.09 -9.74 -28.75
C ASP A 158 -9.17 -8.72 -29.46
N ASN A 159 -8.19 -8.18 -28.73
CA ASN A 159 -7.24 -7.19 -29.25
C ASN A 159 -5.81 -7.52 -28.81
N VAL A 160 -5.04 -8.12 -29.73
CA VAL A 160 -3.66 -8.50 -29.47
C VAL A 160 -2.72 -7.29 -29.58
N THR A 161 -1.80 -7.18 -28.63
CA THR A 161 -0.68 -6.23 -28.62
C THR A 161 0.57 -6.92 -28.06
N TYR A 162 1.67 -6.19 -27.88
CA TYR A 162 2.88 -6.74 -27.24
C TYR A 162 2.61 -7.03 -25.74
N ALA A 163 3.16 -8.13 -25.24
CA ALA A 163 2.74 -8.72 -23.96
C ALA A 163 2.98 -7.79 -22.75
N ASP A 164 4.11 -7.10 -22.74
CA ASP A 164 4.52 -6.13 -21.71
C ASP A 164 3.83 -4.76 -21.83
N GLY A 165 2.93 -4.58 -22.80
CA GLY A 165 2.01 -3.43 -22.86
C GLY A 165 0.55 -3.83 -22.97
N SER A 166 0.22 -5.07 -22.60
CA SER A 166 -1.16 -5.52 -22.51
C SER A 166 -1.81 -5.07 -21.19
N THR A 167 -3.13 -5.22 -21.09
CA THR A 167 -3.90 -4.81 -19.91
C THR A 167 -3.35 -5.44 -18.63
N GLY A 168 -3.04 -4.63 -17.63
CA GLY A 168 -2.54 -5.09 -16.33
C GLY A 168 -1.03 -5.31 -16.29
N ALA A 169 -0.33 -5.12 -17.41
CA ALA A 169 1.12 -5.14 -17.43
C ALA A 169 1.69 -4.01 -16.55
N TYR A 170 2.83 -4.29 -15.91
CA TYR A 170 3.75 -3.20 -15.58
C TYR A 170 4.42 -2.79 -16.89
N TYR A 171 3.95 -1.67 -17.44
CA TYR A 171 4.19 -1.30 -18.84
C TYR A 171 5.69 -1.28 -19.20
N GLY A 172 6.03 -2.04 -20.24
CA GLY A 172 7.39 -2.20 -20.77
C GLY A 172 8.35 -3.02 -19.90
N ILE A 173 7.86 -3.64 -18.82
CA ILE A 173 8.69 -4.33 -17.84
C ILE A 173 8.23 -5.78 -17.61
N ASN A 174 6.97 -5.97 -17.19
CA ASN A 174 6.43 -7.30 -16.87
C ASN A 174 5.03 -7.48 -17.49
N PRO A 175 4.84 -8.47 -18.38
CA PRO A 175 3.52 -8.91 -18.81
C PRO A 175 2.68 -9.42 -17.62
N PRO A 176 1.34 -9.31 -17.68
CA PRO A 176 0.46 -9.89 -16.68
C PRO A 176 0.50 -11.43 -16.76
N LEU A 177 0.15 -12.11 -15.67
CA LEU A 177 0.12 -13.59 -15.63
C LEU A 177 -1.08 -14.15 -16.40
N ALA A 178 -2.16 -13.38 -16.52
CA ALA A 178 -3.37 -13.70 -17.26
C ALA A 178 -4.01 -12.43 -17.84
N LEU A 179 -4.94 -12.59 -18.79
CA LEU A 179 -5.77 -11.50 -19.35
C LEU A 179 -7.27 -11.74 -19.09
N PRO A 180 -7.72 -11.64 -17.83
CA PRO A 180 -9.12 -11.86 -17.42
C PRO A 180 -10.01 -10.63 -17.72
N VAL A 181 -9.98 -10.12 -18.96
CA VAL A 181 -10.70 -8.88 -19.36
C VAL A 181 -12.17 -9.13 -19.70
N ASN A 182 -13.06 -8.23 -19.26
CA ASN A 182 -14.45 -8.19 -19.72
C ASN A 182 -14.56 -7.53 -21.11
N PRO A 183 -15.68 -7.72 -21.86
CA PRO A 183 -15.92 -7.04 -23.13
C PRO A 183 -15.95 -5.50 -23.04
N PRO A 184 -15.79 -4.78 -24.16
CA PRO A 184 -15.84 -3.32 -24.19
C PRO A 184 -17.16 -2.76 -23.66
N GLY A 185 -17.08 -1.62 -22.96
CA GLY A 185 -18.21 -1.02 -22.25
C GLY A 185 -18.58 -1.68 -20.91
N GLN A 186 -17.98 -2.82 -20.56
CA GLN A 186 -18.09 -3.39 -19.23
C GLN A 186 -16.97 -2.90 -18.31
N TRP A 187 -17.30 -2.82 -17.02
CA TRP A 187 -16.36 -2.43 -15.99
C TRP A 187 -15.30 -3.51 -15.79
N GLN A 188 -14.07 -3.06 -15.60
CA GLN A 188 -12.91 -3.83 -15.19
C GLN A 188 -12.52 -3.33 -13.80
N VAL A 189 -12.05 -4.24 -12.96
CA VAL A 189 -11.65 -3.92 -11.60
C VAL A 189 -10.17 -4.20 -11.43
N TYR A 190 -9.42 -3.19 -11.01
CA TYR A 190 -8.07 -3.35 -10.49
C TYR A 190 -8.08 -3.22 -8.97
N ASP A 191 -7.55 -4.24 -8.30
CA ASP A 191 -7.09 -4.16 -6.93
C ASP A 191 -5.56 -4.25 -6.93
N ILE A 192 -4.91 -3.15 -6.54
CA ILE A 192 -3.46 -3.00 -6.59
C ILE A 192 -2.92 -2.90 -5.17
N VAL A 193 -1.95 -3.74 -4.82
CA VAL A 193 -1.14 -3.59 -3.61
C VAL A 193 0.22 -3.08 -4.02
N PHE A 194 0.59 -1.90 -3.52
CA PHE A 194 1.82 -1.23 -3.88
C PHE A 194 2.67 -0.92 -2.64
N ARG A 195 3.93 -1.33 -2.69
CA ARG A 195 4.99 -0.93 -1.77
C ARG A 195 6.05 -0.18 -2.55
N ARG A 196 6.30 1.07 -2.17
CA ARG A 196 7.25 1.93 -2.89
C ARG A 196 8.69 1.44 -2.69
N PRO A 197 9.59 1.68 -3.66
CA PRO A 197 11.02 1.47 -3.44
C PRO A 197 11.56 2.40 -2.35
N ILE A 198 12.47 1.88 -1.52
CA ILE A 198 13.17 2.65 -0.48
C ILE A 198 14.63 2.84 -0.88
N TYR A 199 15.04 4.10 -0.99
CA TYR A 199 16.42 4.48 -1.25
C TYR A 199 17.11 4.95 0.04
N ARG A 200 18.37 4.56 0.22
CA ARG A 200 19.27 5.06 1.26
C ARG A 200 20.57 5.47 0.60
N ASP A 201 21.00 6.71 0.83
CA ASP A 201 22.23 7.27 0.24
C ASP A 201 22.32 7.10 -1.29
N GLY A 202 21.18 7.25 -1.97
CA GLY A 202 21.07 7.11 -3.43
C GLY A 202 21.06 5.67 -3.95
N GLN A 203 21.18 4.66 -3.08
CA GLN A 203 21.10 3.24 -3.44
C GLN A 203 19.76 2.63 -3.04
N VAL A 204 19.28 1.68 -3.84
CA VAL A 204 18.05 0.92 -3.54
C VAL A 204 18.34 -0.01 -2.36
N SER A 205 17.62 0.17 -1.27
CA SER A 205 17.66 -0.71 -0.09
C SER A 205 16.51 -1.71 -0.05
N ASP A 206 15.38 -1.36 -0.68
CA ASP A 206 14.22 -2.22 -0.91
C ASP A 206 13.65 -1.81 -2.28
N PRO A 207 13.56 -2.72 -3.28
CA PRO A 207 13.02 -2.39 -4.60
C PRO A 207 11.50 -2.13 -4.59
N GLY A 208 10.81 -2.45 -3.48
CA GLY A 208 9.36 -2.42 -3.42
C GLY A 208 8.74 -3.56 -4.23
N TYR A 209 7.41 -3.51 -4.37
CA TYR A 209 6.67 -4.45 -5.21
C TYR A 209 5.32 -3.86 -5.61
N VAL A 210 4.76 -4.41 -6.68
CA VAL A 210 3.37 -4.19 -7.07
C VAL A 210 2.72 -5.55 -7.31
N THR A 211 1.51 -5.70 -6.81
CA THR A 211 0.63 -6.84 -7.08
C THR A 211 -0.66 -6.28 -7.65
N VAL A 212 -1.10 -6.81 -8.80
CA VAL A 212 -2.30 -6.34 -9.48
C VAL A 212 -3.23 -7.52 -9.63
N PHE A 213 -4.46 -7.39 -9.14
CA PHE A 213 -5.55 -8.30 -9.47
C PHE A 213 -6.46 -7.60 -10.48
N LEU A 214 -6.69 -8.23 -11.63
CA LEU A 214 -7.67 -7.80 -12.62
C LEU A 214 -8.90 -8.70 -12.53
N ASN A 215 -10.06 -8.12 -12.24
CA ASN A 215 -11.32 -8.86 -12.10
C ASN A 215 -11.20 -10.07 -11.14
N GLY A 216 -10.44 -9.90 -10.05
CA GLY A 216 -10.19 -10.93 -9.03
C GLY A 216 -9.13 -11.99 -9.39
N VAL A 217 -8.45 -11.85 -10.52
CA VAL A 217 -7.40 -12.78 -10.98
C VAL A 217 -6.04 -12.07 -10.95
N LEU A 218 -5.03 -12.74 -10.38
CA LEU A 218 -3.65 -12.27 -10.27
C LEU A 218 -2.91 -12.33 -11.63
#